data_AF-A0A3B9WP57-F1
#
_entry.id   AF-A0A3B9WP57-F1
#
_cell.length_a   1.000
_cell.length_b   1.000
_cell.length_c   1.000
_cell.angle_alpha   90.00
_cell.angle_beta   90.00
_cell.angle_gamma   90.00
#
_symmetry.space_group_name_H-M   'P 1'
#
loop_
_entity.id
_entity.type
_entity.pdbx_description
1 polymer ?
#
loop_
_entity_poly.entity_id
_entity_poly.type
_entity_poly.pdbx_seq_one_letter_code
_entity_poly.pdbx_strand_id
1 'polypeptide(L)'
;PDVFNTLLQILEEGRLTDAQGRSTDFRNTVLIMTSNLGTQDLRKANVGFGKNDEALSYQRMRDKVNEALKGHFRPEFLNRIDEVIVFHELGMQEVVQMVDLMSKRVIAQLEGLGLGL
;
A
#
# COMPACT_ATOMS: atom_id res chain seq x y z
N PRO A 1 -3.03 12.43 -16.97
CA PRO A 1 -2.12 12.09 -18.09
C PRO A 1 -0.66 12.34 -17.72
N ASP A 2 -0.32 13.53 -17.24
CA ASP A 2 1.09 13.93 -17.04
C ASP A 2 1.78 13.16 -15.91
N VAL A 3 1.12 12.99 -14.75
CA VAL A 3 1.69 12.27 -13.60
C VAL A 3 2.03 10.81 -13.93
N PHE A 4 1.24 10.16 -14.78
CA PHE A 4 1.48 8.76 -15.16
C PHE A 4 2.75 8.59 -15.99
N ASN A 5 2.98 9.48 -16.95
CA ASN A 5 4.19 9.46 -17.77
C ASN A 5 5.43 9.75 -16.92
N THR A 6 5.30 10.66 -15.95
CA THR A 6 6.34 10.95 -14.96
C THR A 6 6.69 9.71 -14.12
N LEU A 7 5.69 8.96 -13.64
CA LEU A 7 5.93 7.72 -12.89
C LEU A 7 6.56 6.62 -13.76
N LEU A 8 6.12 6.47 -15.01
CA LEU A 8 6.75 5.55 -15.96
C LEU A 8 8.22 5.90 -16.17
N GLN A 9 8.55 7.19 -16.33
CA GLN A 9 9.94 7.63 -16.44
C GLN A 9 10.78 7.22 -15.22
N ILE A 10 10.26 7.41 -14.01
CA ILE A 10 10.95 6.99 -12.78
C ILE A 10 11.18 5.48 -12.77
N LEU A 11 10.15 4.70 -13.12
CA LEU A 11 10.20 3.23 -13.11
C LEU A 11 11.11 2.66 -14.21
N GLU A 12 11.25 3.33 -15.36
CA GLU A 12 12.06 2.85 -16.49
C GLU A 12 13.49 3.37 -16.47
N GLU A 13 13.68 4.67 -16.26
CA GLU A 13 14.99 5.32 -16.33
C GLU A 13 15.67 5.42 -14.97
N GLY A 14 14.93 5.17 -13.88
CA GLY A 14 15.42 5.41 -12.52
C GLY A 14 15.78 6.89 -12.30
N ARG A 15 15.18 7.81 -13.05
CA ARG A 15 15.45 9.25 -12.97
C ARG A 15 14.17 10.04 -13.23
N LEU A 16 14.11 11.23 -12.64
CA LEU A 16 13.07 12.21 -12.91
C LEU A 16 13.69 13.56 -13.19
N THR A 17 13.32 14.19 -14.30
CA THR A 17 13.68 15.58 -14.57
C THR A 17 12.45 16.46 -14.39
N ASP A 18 12.53 17.44 -13.48
CA ASP A 18 11.44 18.38 -13.24
C ASP A 18 11.32 19.44 -14.36
N ALA A 19 10.27 20.25 -14.32
CA ALA A 19 10.04 21.32 -15.29
C ALA A 19 11.10 22.46 -15.24
N GLN A 20 11.93 22.49 -14.20
CA GLN A 20 13.04 23.45 -14.04
C GLN A 20 14.38 22.86 -14.52
N GLY A 21 14.36 21.66 -15.09
CA GLY A 21 15.54 20.97 -15.63
C GLY A 21 16.40 20.27 -14.58
N ARG A 22 15.95 20.16 -13.32
CA ARG A 22 16.67 19.42 -12.29
C ARG A 22 16.40 17.93 -12.43
N SER A 23 17.45 17.13 -12.53
CA SER A 23 17.38 15.68 -12.59
C SER A 23 17.66 15.06 -11.22
N THR A 24 16.76 14.19 -10.75
CA THR A 24 16.88 13.43 -9.50
C THR A 24 17.04 11.94 -9.84
N ASP A 25 17.92 11.26 -9.12
CA ASP A 25 18.22 9.83 -9.30
C ASP A 25 17.41 8.96 -8.33
N PHE A 26 16.72 7.95 -8.86
CA PHE A 26 15.88 6.97 -8.17
C PHE A 26 16.45 5.54 -8.24
N ARG A 27 17.64 5.33 -8.83
CA ARG A 27 18.23 3.99 -8.99
C ARG A 27 18.52 3.26 -7.67
N ASN A 28 18.61 3.98 -6.56
CA ASN A 28 18.81 3.41 -5.22
C ASN A 28 17.67 3.82 -4.27
N THR A 29 16.43 3.79 -4.78
CA THR A 29 15.23 4.19 -4.06
C THR A 29 14.18 3.09 -4.18
N VAL A 30 13.53 2.76 -3.05
CA VAL A 30 12.35 1.88 -3.05
C VAL A 30 11.11 2.75 -3.25
N LEU A 31 10.42 2.55 -4.38
CA LEU A 31 9.16 3.23 -4.64
C LEU A 31 7.99 2.42 -4.07
N ILE A 32 7.31 2.97 -3.06
CA ILE A 32 6.12 2.37 -2.48
C ILE A 32 4.89 3.16 -2.95
N MET A 33 3.93 2.45 -3.55
CA MET A 33 2.67 3.02 -4.00
C MET A 33 1.52 2.35 -3.28
N THR A 34 0.54 3.14 -2.84
CA THR A 34 -0.64 2.65 -2.12
C THR A 34 -1.90 3.07 -2.86
N SER A 35 -2.87 2.16 -2.97
CA SER A 35 -4.16 2.44 -3.60
C SER A 35 -5.28 1.76 -2.81
N ASN A 36 -6.44 2.43 -2.76
CA ASN A 36 -7.66 1.88 -2.17
C ASN A 36 -8.50 1.10 -3.18
N LEU A 37 -7.99 0.84 -4.40
CA LEU A 37 -8.69 0.06 -5.42
C LEU A 37 -8.97 -1.38 -4.95
N GLY A 38 -10.13 -1.91 -5.32
CA GLY A 38 -10.56 -3.25 -4.93
C GLY A 38 -11.03 -3.40 -3.48
N THR A 39 -10.82 -2.41 -2.60
CA THR A 39 -11.15 -2.51 -1.17
C THR A 39 -12.66 -2.63 -0.87
N GLN A 40 -13.53 -2.08 -1.72
CA GLN A 40 -14.99 -2.14 -1.52
C GLN A 40 -15.55 -3.57 -1.69
N ASP A 41 -14.97 -4.35 -2.61
CA ASP A 41 -15.43 -5.71 -2.91
C ASP A 41 -14.87 -6.75 -1.93
N LEU A 42 -13.81 -6.40 -1.19
CA LEU A 42 -13.26 -7.19 -0.09
C LEU A 42 -14.16 -7.15 1.14
N ARG A 43 -14.68 -5.97 1.50
CA ARG A 43 -15.60 -5.81 2.65
C ARG A 43 -16.90 -6.62 2.51
N LYS A 44 -17.41 -6.76 1.28
CA LYS A 44 -18.65 -7.54 1.01
C LYS A 44 -18.43 -9.05 1.07
N ALA A 45 -17.22 -9.52 0.81
CA ALA A 45 -16.91 -10.95 0.78
C ALA A 45 -16.94 -11.61 2.18
N ASN A 46 -16.75 -10.81 3.24
CA ASN A 46 -16.70 -11.30 4.63
C ASN A 46 -18.09 -11.47 5.29
N VAL A 47 -19.20 -11.17 4.59
CA VAL A 47 -20.56 -11.20 5.16
C VAL A 47 -21.26 -12.56 5.02
N GLY A 48 -20.64 -13.54 4.36
CA GLY A 48 -21.20 -14.89 4.28
C GLY A 48 -20.13 -15.94 3.99
N PHE A 49 -20.35 -17.16 4.49
CA PHE A 49 -19.53 -18.36 4.34
C PHE A 49 -18.43 -18.55 5.41
N GLY A 50 -18.66 -19.58 6.24
CA GLY A 50 -17.87 -19.94 7.39
C GLY A 50 -16.43 -20.36 7.10
N LYS A 51 -15.70 -20.62 8.20
CA LYS A 51 -14.31 -21.10 8.28
C LYS A 51 -13.89 -21.90 7.05
N ASN A 52 -13.26 -21.23 6.10
CA ASN A 52 -12.62 -21.85 4.94
C ASN A 52 -11.20 -21.28 4.86
N ASP A 53 -10.23 -22.18 4.66
CA ASP A 53 -8.79 -21.97 4.52
C ASP A 53 -8.35 -20.53 4.20
N GLU A 54 -7.56 -19.94 5.09
CA GLU A 54 -6.98 -18.59 4.92
C GLU A 54 -6.24 -18.45 3.59
N ALA A 55 -5.56 -19.51 3.16
CA ALA A 55 -4.84 -19.54 1.88
C ALA A 55 -5.75 -19.35 0.67
N LEU A 56 -6.95 -19.97 0.67
CA LEU A 56 -7.94 -19.83 -0.38
C LEU A 56 -8.60 -18.44 -0.37
N SER A 57 -8.74 -17.83 0.80
CA SER A 57 -9.24 -16.45 0.95
C SER A 57 -8.26 -15.42 0.39
N TYR A 58 -6.96 -15.57 0.69
CA TYR A 58 -5.91 -14.66 0.20
C TYR A 58 -5.80 -14.67 -1.33
N GLN A 59 -5.78 -15.86 -1.94
CA GLN A 59 -5.71 -15.98 -3.41
C GLN A 59 -6.88 -15.27 -4.09
N ARG A 60 -8.11 -15.50 -3.62
CA ARG A 60 -9.31 -14.82 -4.16
C ARG A 60 -9.26 -13.30 -3.98
N MET A 61 -8.77 -12.84 -2.84
CA MET A 61 -8.59 -11.41 -2.56
C MET A 61 -7.55 -10.80 -3.51
N ARG A 62 -6.43 -11.48 -3.73
CA ARG A 62 -5.39 -11.06 -4.66
C ARG A 62 -5.88 -11.00 -6.11
N ASP A 63 -6.67 -11.99 -6.53
CA ASP A 63 -7.23 -12.02 -7.89
C ASP A 63 -8.19 -10.84 -8.14
N LYS A 64 -9.06 -10.53 -7.17
CA LYS A 64 -9.94 -9.36 -7.24
C LYS A 64 -9.18 -8.04 -7.32
N VAL A 65 -8.14 -7.88 -6.49
CA VAL A 65 -7.29 -6.67 -6.54
C VAL A 65 -6.58 -6.58 -7.89
N ASN A 66 -6.04 -7.69 -8.41
CA ASN A 66 -5.40 -7.73 -9.73
C ASN A 66 -6.36 -7.35 -10.86
N GLU A 67 -7.62 -7.80 -10.81
CA GLU A 67 -8.65 -7.41 -11.78
C GLU A 67 -8.95 -5.91 -11.71
N ALA A 68 -9.13 -5.37 -10.50
CA ALA A 68 -9.34 -3.94 -10.29
C ALA A 68 -8.13 -3.10 -10.77
N LEU A 69 -6.91 -3.57 -10.55
CA LEU A 69 -5.68 -2.94 -11.03
C LEU A 69 -5.64 -2.91 -12.56
N LYS A 70 -5.94 -4.03 -13.23
CA LYS A 70 -5.99 -4.12 -14.71
C LYS A 70 -7.07 -3.22 -15.32
N GLY A 71 -8.19 -3.00 -14.61
CA GLY A 71 -9.26 -2.11 -15.05
C GLY A 71 -8.92 -0.62 -14.91
N HIS A 72 -8.05 -0.25 -13.96
CA HIS A 72 -7.71 1.15 -13.68
C HIS A 72 -6.37 1.60 -14.27
N PHE A 73 -5.36 0.73 -14.23
CA PHE A 73 -4.01 1.01 -14.68
C PHE A 73 -3.74 0.37 -16.04
N ARG A 74 -2.92 1.05 -16.85
CA ARG A 74 -2.53 0.53 -18.15
C ARG A 74 -1.51 -0.62 -18.01
N PRO A 75 -1.50 -1.61 -18.92
CA PRO A 75 -0.59 -2.74 -18.83
C PRO A 75 0.89 -2.34 -18.76
N GLU A 76 1.30 -1.28 -19.47
CA GLU A 76 2.68 -0.80 -19.42
C GLU A 76 3.14 -0.40 -18.02
N PHE A 77 2.25 0.16 -17.21
CA PHE A 77 2.56 0.55 -15.84
C PHE A 77 2.61 -0.66 -14.91
N LEU A 78 1.65 -1.58 -15.03
CA LEU A 78 1.61 -2.80 -14.23
C LEU A 78 2.81 -3.70 -14.49
N ASN A 79 3.30 -3.75 -15.73
CA ASN A 79 4.49 -4.52 -16.12
C ASN A 79 5.80 -3.95 -15.54
N ARG A 80 5.77 -2.77 -14.90
CA ARG A 80 6.91 -2.15 -14.22
C ARG A 80 6.87 -2.28 -12.70
N ILE A 81 5.83 -2.91 -12.17
CA ILE A 81 5.69 -3.17 -10.73
C ILE A 81 6.24 -4.57 -10.45
N ASP A 82 7.23 -4.66 -9.57
CA ASP A 82 7.85 -5.93 -9.19
C ASP A 82 6.90 -6.80 -8.36
N GLU A 83 6.27 -6.21 -7.34
CA GLU A 83 5.39 -6.93 -6.42
C GLU A 83 4.16 -6.09 -6.02
N VAL A 84 3.01 -6.77 -5.94
CA VAL A 84 1.75 -6.20 -5.44
C VAL A 84 1.43 -6.84 -4.10
N ILE A 85 1.47 -6.04 -3.04
CA ILE A 85 1.14 -6.47 -1.68
C ILE A 85 -0.33 -6.17 -1.40
N VAL A 86 -1.09 -7.19 -0.98
CA VAL A 86 -2.50 -7.05 -0.63
C VAL A 86 -2.67 -7.07 0.88
N PHE A 87 -3.25 -6.01 1.42
CA PHE A 87 -3.49 -5.87 2.86
C PHE A 87 -4.79 -6.55 3.26
N HIS A 88 -4.72 -7.38 4.29
CA HIS A 88 -5.87 -7.99 4.93
C HIS A 88 -6.53 -6.99 5.89
N GLU A 89 -7.80 -7.23 6.20
CA GLU A 89 -8.47 -6.49 7.28
C GLU A 89 -7.81 -6.81 8.63
N LEU A 90 -7.70 -5.79 9.48
CA LEU A 90 -7.10 -5.93 10.80
C LEU A 90 -8.07 -6.70 11.70
N GLY A 91 -7.57 -7.78 12.31
CA GLY A 91 -8.27 -8.49 13.35
C GLY A 91 -8.17 -7.78 14.69
N MET A 92 -8.89 -8.32 15.68
CA MET A 92 -8.91 -7.72 17.02
C MET A 92 -7.53 -7.73 17.69
N GLN A 93 -6.71 -8.75 17.42
CA GLN A 93 -5.37 -8.84 18.00
C GLN A 93 -4.44 -7.75 17.45
N GLU A 94 -4.46 -7.52 16.14
CA GLU A 94 -3.69 -6.45 15.51
C GLU A 94 -4.16 -5.07 15.99
N VAL A 95 -5.47 -4.89 16.21
CA VAL A 95 -6.02 -3.64 16.76
C VAL A 95 -5.46 -3.34 18.16
N VAL A 96 -5.40 -4.32 19.04
CA VAL A 96 -4.81 -4.15 20.38
C VAL A 96 -3.33 -3.78 20.28
N GLN A 97 -2.56 -4.43 19.40
CA GLN A 97 -1.15 -4.10 19.19
C GLN A 97 -0.96 -2.66 18.68
N MET A 98 -1.84 -2.18 17.80
CA MET A 98 -1.79 -0.79 17.33
C MET A 98 -2.04 0.20 18.48
N VAL A 99 -3.01 -0.08 19.34
CA VAL A 99 -3.28 0.77 20.52
C VAL A 99 -2.06 0.84 21.43
N ASP A 100 -1.38 -0.28 21.66
CA ASP A 100 -0.13 -0.30 22.44
C ASP A 100 0.97 0.55 21.80
N LEU A 101 1.16 0.44 20.48
CA LEU A 101 2.14 1.25 19.74
C LEU A 101 1.82 2.74 19.82
N MET A 102 0.56 3.11 19.67
CA MET A 102 0.10 4.49 19.78
C MET A 102 0.31 5.03 21.19
N SER A 103 0.00 4.24 22.22
CA SER A 103 0.17 4.63 23.62
C SER A 103 1.64 4.87 23.95
N LYS A 104 2.54 3.96 23.52
CA LYS A 104 4.00 4.12 23.69
C LYS A 104 4.51 5.42 23.04
N ARG A 105 4.03 5.73 21.84
CA ARG A 105 4.40 6.97 21.15
C ARG A 105 3.99 8.21 21.95
N VAL A 106 2.78 8.22 22.50
CA VAL A 106 2.29 9.34 23.32
C VAL A 106 3.11 9.49 24.60
N ILE A 107 3.40 8.38 25.30
CA ILE A 107 4.25 8.40 26.51
C ILE A 107 5.62 9.01 26.21
N ALA A 108 6.28 8.57 25.14
CA ALA A 108 7.58 9.13 24.73
C ALA A 108 7.53 10.64 24.45
N GLN A 109 6.41 11.14 23.90
CA GLN A 109 6.20 12.58 23.70
C GLN A 109 6.01 13.34 25.02
N LEU A 110 5.31 12.76 26.00
CA LEU A 110 5.10 13.36 27.32
C LEU A 110 6.40 13.41 28.14
N GLU A 111 7.21 12.37 28.08
CA GLU A 111 8.56 12.34 28.68
C GLU A 111 9.45 13.45 28.11
N GLY A 112 9.43 13.64 26.78
CA GLY A 112 10.16 14.73 26.12
C GLY A 112 9.71 16.12 26.54
N LEU A 113 8.50 16.26 27.09
CA LEU A 113 7.95 17.51 27.64
C LEU A 113 8.18 17.65 29.15
N GLY A 114 8.86 16.69 29.79
CA GLY A 114 9.10 16.69 31.25
C GLY A 114 7.86 16.35 32.07
N LEU A 115 6.82 15.81 31.44
CA LEU A 115 5.55 15.40 32.06
C LEU A 115 5.46 13.87 32.20
N GLY A 116 6.61 13.20 32.29
CA GLY A 116 6.65 11.74 32.43
C GLY A 116 5.94 11.28 33.71
N LEU A 117 5.16 10.21 33.58
CA LEU A 117 4.67 9.40 34.70
C LEU A 117 5.82 8.58 35.29
#